data_AF-A0A919XYT2-F1
#
_entry.id   AF-A0A919XYT2-F1
#
_cell.length_a   1.000
_cell.length_b   1.000
_cell.length_c   1.000
_cell.angle_alpha   90.00
_cell.angle_beta   90.00
_cell.angle_gamma   90.00
#
_symmetry.space_group_name_H-M   'P 1'
#
loop_
_entity.id
_entity.type
_entity.pdbx_description
1 polymer ?
#
loop_
_entity_poly.entity_id
_entity_poly.type
_entity_poly.pdbx_seq_one_letter_code
_entity_poly.pdbx_strand_id
1 'polypeptide(L)'
;MNFTEAVKQAMDARGMSRADLARATGRSYQYISDLLKGERRWHELIINEVCEALEIKIEFTGIAIDGEEESPEFIDRFTNDNNRDGHAESEVIT
;
A
#
# COMPACT_ATOMS: atom_id res chain seq x y z
N MET A 1 5.72 9.00 -9.80
CA MET A 1 5.80 9.58 -8.44
C MET A 1 7.22 9.33 -7.92
N ASN A 2 7.97 10.37 -7.58
CA ASN A 2 9.37 10.22 -7.14
C ASN A 2 9.41 10.14 -5.60
N PHE A 3 8.86 9.06 -5.04
CA PHE A 3 8.74 8.87 -3.58
C PHE A 3 10.09 9.00 -2.87
N THR A 4 11.15 8.50 -3.51
CA THR A 4 12.54 8.66 -3.07
C THR A 4 12.93 10.10 -2.75
N GLU A 5 12.52 11.07 -3.58
CA GLU A 5 12.85 12.49 -3.35
C GLU A 5 12.07 13.07 -2.17
N ALA A 6 10.82 12.65 -1.98
CA ALA A 6 10.04 13.03 -0.81
C ALA A 6 10.66 12.48 0.48
N VAL A 7 11.13 11.23 0.46
CA VAL A 7 11.83 10.60 1.59
C VAL A 7 13.13 11.36 1.91
N LYS A 8 13.94 11.72 0.89
CA LYS A 8 15.17 12.49 1.11
C LYS A 8 14.89 13.86 1.74
N GLN A 9 13.89 14.59 1.24
CA GLN A 9 13.50 15.87 1.83
C GLN A 9 13.03 15.73 3.28
N ALA A 10 12.24 14.68 3.58
CA ALA A 10 11.80 14.40 4.95
C ALA A 10 12.97 14.04 5.87
N MET A 11 13.95 13.26 5.37
CA MET A 11 15.18 12.95 6.09
C MET A 11 15.98 14.21 6.40
N ASP A 12 16.17 15.09 5.41
CA ASP A 12 16.90 16.35 5.58
C ASP A 12 16.19 17.29 6.57
N ALA A 13 14.86 17.40 6.49
CA ALA A 13 14.06 18.20 7.41
C ALA A 13 14.16 17.72 8.87
N ARG A 14 14.29 16.41 9.08
CA ARG A 14 14.48 15.79 10.40
C ARG A 14 15.94 15.69 10.84
N GLY A 15 16.90 16.02 9.96
CA GLY A 15 18.32 15.78 10.22
C GLY A 15 18.66 14.29 10.37
N MET A 16 17.87 13.40 9.77
CA MET A 16 18.01 11.95 9.91
C MET A 16 18.96 11.40 8.84
N SER A 17 19.98 10.64 9.24
CA SER A 17 20.87 9.98 8.29
C SER A 17 20.27 8.67 7.76
N ARG A 18 20.81 8.15 6.65
CA ARG A 18 20.41 6.82 6.11
C ARG A 18 20.61 5.70 7.12
N ALA A 19 21.61 5.81 7.98
CA ALA A 19 21.87 4.83 9.03
C ALA A 19 20.80 4.89 10.13
N ASP A 20 20.28 6.08 10.43
CA ASP A 20 19.22 6.26 11.42
C ASP A 20 17.88 5.76 10.87
N LEU A 21 17.60 6.02 9.59
CA LEU A 21 16.43 5.45 8.92
C LEU A 21 16.47 3.91 8.89
N ALA A 22 17.64 3.32 8.63
CA ALA A 22 17.83 1.88 8.67
C ALA A 22 17.57 1.31 10.08
N ARG A 23 18.05 1.99 11.12
CA ARG A 23 17.78 1.60 12.52
C ARG A 23 16.30 1.72 12.88
N ALA A 24 15.66 2.82 12.50
CA ALA A 24 14.25 3.08 12.79
C ALA A 24 13.32 2.08 12.10
N THR A 25 13.65 1.66 10.89
CA THR A 25 12.88 0.68 10.11
C THR A 25 13.28 -0.78 10.40
N GLY A 26 14.31 -1.02 11.21
CA GLY A 26 14.84 -2.37 11.45
C GLY A 26 15.45 -3.04 10.22
N ARG A 27 15.88 -2.25 9.22
CA ARG A 27 16.46 -2.74 7.96
C ARG A 27 17.97 -2.56 7.93
N SER A 28 18.62 -3.22 6.98
CA SER A 28 20.05 -3.02 6.76
C SER A 28 20.32 -1.68 6.07
N TYR A 29 21.47 -1.09 6.34
CA TYR A 29 21.91 0.14 5.67
C TYR A 29 21.91 -0.01 4.14
N GLN A 30 22.40 -1.16 3.65
CA GLN A 30 22.45 -1.45 2.21
C GLN A 30 21.04 -1.44 1.60
N TYR A 31 20.08 -2.06 2.27
CA TYR A 31 18.69 -2.12 1.80
C TYR A 31 18.07 -0.73 1.64
N ILE A 32 18.27 0.16 2.62
CA ILE A 32 17.82 1.56 2.54
C ILE A 32 18.58 2.32 1.45
N SER A 33 19.89 2.10 1.32
CA SER A 33 20.67 2.71 0.25
C SER A 33 20.16 2.32 -1.14
N ASP A 34 19.83 1.04 -1.37
CA ASP A 34 19.36 0.54 -2.67
C ASP A 34 17.98 1.11 -3.01
N LEU A 35 17.09 1.27 -2.01
CA LEU A 35 15.80 1.93 -2.16
C LEU A 35 15.95 3.41 -2.55
N LEU A 36 16.86 4.13 -1.87
CA LEU A 36 17.09 5.55 -2.12
C LEU A 36 17.82 5.83 -3.46
N LYS A 37 18.53 4.84 -4.00
CA LYS A 37 19.13 4.90 -5.34
C LYS A 37 18.15 4.52 -6.45
N GLY A 38 17.02 3.89 -6.12
CA GLY A 38 16.08 3.33 -7.09
C GLY A 38 16.52 1.98 -7.67
N GLU A 39 17.54 1.35 -7.08
CA GLU A 39 17.96 -0.03 -7.42
C GLU A 39 16.96 -1.06 -6.88
N ARG A 40 16.12 -0.65 -5.90
CA ARG A 40 15.04 -1.46 -5.33
C ARG A 40 13.70 -0.72 -5.40
N ARG A 41 12.62 -1.48 -5.59
CA ARG A 41 11.25 -0.96 -5.67
C ARG A 41 10.63 -0.76 -4.28
N TRP A 42 10.01 0.40 -4.09
CA TRP A 42 9.14 0.67 -2.96
C TRP A 42 7.90 -0.23 -3.02
N HIS A 43 7.59 -0.87 -1.90
CA HIS A 43 6.36 -1.62 -1.68
C HIS A 43 5.68 -1.08 -0.43
N GLU A 44 4.39 -1.35 -0.31
CA GLU A 44 3.53 -0.78 0.73
C GLU A 44 4.11 -0.91 2.14
N LEU A 45 4.59 -2.10 2.51
CA LEU A 45 5.18 -2.37 3.82
C LEU A 45 6.34 -1.42 4.16
N ILE A 46 7.31 -1.27 3.25
CA ILE A 46 8.46 -0.39 3.50
C ILE A 46 8.09 1.09 3.42
N ILE A 47 7.09 1.44 2.61
CA ILE A 47 6.56 2.81 2.56
C ILE A 47 5.98 3.16 3.93
N ASN A 48 5.14 2.29 4.51
CA ASN A 48 4.54 2.51 5.82
C ASN A 48 5.60 2.58 6.92
N GLU A 49 6.57 1.65 6.96
CA GLU A 49 7.67 1.66 7.92
C GLU A 49 8.49 2.96 7.84
N VAL A 50 8.81 3.43 6.62
CA VAL A 50 9.58 4.66 6.41
C VAL A 50 8.75 5.89 6.76
N CYS A 51 7.45 5.88 6.46
CA CYS A 51 6.53 6.95 6.84
C CYS A 51 6.39 7.09 8.35
N GLU A 52 6.28 5.96 9.06
CA GLU A 52 6.24 5.92 10.53
C GLU A 52 7.56 6.42 11.12
N ALA A 53 8.70 5.93 10.62
CA ALA A 53 10.03 6.36 11.07
C ALA A 53 10.29 7.86 10.84
N LEU A 54 9.73 8.43 9.77
CA LEU A 54 9.86 9.84 9.43
C LEU A 54 8.69 10.71 9.92
N GLU A 55 7.70 10.11 10.60
CA GLU A 55 6.42 10.75 10.98
C GLU A 55 5.82 11.61 9.86
N ILE A 56 5.92 11.12 8.62
CA ILE A 56 5.36 11.79 7.44
C ILE A 56 4.01 11.17 7.07
N LYS A 57 3.06 12.04 6.75
CA LYS A 57 1.75 11.66 6.26
C LYS A 57 1.72 11.81 4.74
N ILE A 58 1.40 10.73 4.02
CA ILE A 58 1.16 10.78 2.58
C ILE A 58 -0.33 11.04 2.36
N GLU A 59 -0.67 12.08 1.62
CA GLU A 59 -2.04 12.36 1.19
C GLU A 59 -2.12 12.28 -0.34
N PHE A 60 -3.03 11.44 -0.84
CA PHE A 60 -3.32 11.36 -2.26
C PHE A 60 -4.41 12.39 -2.60
N THR A 61 -3.99 13.53 -3.11
CA THR A 61 -4.90 14.49 -3.74
C THR A 61 -5.09 14.05 -5.19
N GLY A 62 -6.11 13.22 -5.41
CA GLY A 62 -6.64 13.01 -6.75
C GLY A 62 -7.20 14.32 -7.29
N ILE A 63 -7.16 14.51 -8.61
CA ILE A 63 -8.05 15.47 -9.25
C ILE A 63 -9.44 14.86 -9.11
N ALA A 64 -10.34 15.52 -8.37
CA ALA A 64 -11.75 15.20 -8.47
C ALA A 64 -12.12 15.39 -9.95
N ILE A 65 -12.39 14.29 -10.63
CA ILE A 65 -12.97 14.38 -11.97
C ILE A 65 -14.42 14.73 -11.70
N ASP A 66 -14.70 16.04 -11.65
CA ASP A 66 -16.05 16.57 -11.60
C ASP A 66 -16.71 16.19 -12.93
N GLY A 67 -17.33 15.01 -13.00
CA GLY A 67 -17.83 14.45 -14.25
C GLY A 67 -18.61 13.16 -14.08
N GLU A 68 -19.91 13.35 -13.81
CA GLU A 68 -21.08 12.47 -13.96
C GLU A 68 -21.12 11.10 -13.24
N GLU A 69 -22.16 10.99 -12.41
CA GLU A 69 -22.71 9.77 -11.84
C GLU A 69 -23.09 8.76 -12.95
N GLU A 70 -22.19 7.85 -13.28
CA GLU A 70 -22.58 6.63 -14.01
C GLU A 70 -22.75 5.48 -13.01
N SER A 71 -23.99 5.37 -12.53
CA SER A 71 -24.76 4.18 -12.14
C SER A 71 -24.10 3.04 -11.33
N PRO A 72 -24.76 2.56 -10.26
CA PRO A 72 -24.32 1.41 -9.48
C PRO A 72 -24.72 0.09 -10.17
N GLU A 73 -23.91 -0.40 -11.12
CA GLU A 73 -24.01 -1.79 -11.58
C GLU A 73 -22.74 -2.63 -11.34
N PHE A 74 -21.72 -2.09 -10.69
CA PHE A 74 -20.43 -2.79 -10.52
C PHE A 74 -20.19 -3.38 -9.12
N ILE A 75 -21.24 -3.59 -8.32
CA ILE A 75 -21.13 -4.39 -7.09
C ILE A 75 -22.04 -5.61 -7.23
N ASP A 76 -21.61 -6.63 -7.99
CA ASP A 76 -21.63 -8.01 -7.49
C ASP A 76 -20.89 -9.00 -8.42
N ARG A 77 -19.57 -9.15 -8.26
CA ARG A 77 -18.86 -10.30 -8.86
C ARG A 77 -17.78 -10.94 -7.97
N PHE A 78 -17.50 -10.39 -6.80
CA PHE A 78 -16.48 -10.93 -5.89
C PHE A 78 -17.02 -11.33 -4.52
N THR A 79 -18.33 -11.61 -4.40
CA THR A 79 -18.93 -12.16 -3.18
C THR A 79 -19.71 -13.45 -3.44
N ASN A 80 -19.15 -14.40 -4.19
CA ASN A 80 -19.71 -15.75 -4.18
C ASN A 80 -18.66 -16.83 -4.48
N ASP A 81 -17.84 -17.15 -3.49
CA ASP A 81 -17.10 -18.42 -3.49
C ASP A 81 -16.84 -18.91 -2.06
N ASN A 82 -17.89 -18.95 -1.23
CA ASN A 82 -17.81 -19.57 0.10
C ASN A 82 -19.19 -20.01 0.62
N ASN A 83 -19.92 -20.82 -0.16
CA ASN A 83 -20.89 -21.77 0.41
C ASN A 83 -21.36 -22.81 -0.62
N ARG A 84 -20.61 -23.89 -0.83
CA ARG A 84 -21.13 -25.10 -1.50
C ARG A 84 -20.36 -26.34 -1.05
N ASP A 85 -20.58 -26.74 0.20
CA ASP A 85 -20.47 -28.14 0.62
C ASP A 85 -21.66 -28.45 1.53
N GLY A 86 -22.82 -28.62 0.88
CA GLY A 86 -24.02 -29.20 1.45
C GLY A 86 -24.46 -30.35 0.54
N HIS A 87 -24.04 -31.56 0.90
CA HIS A 87 -24.37 -32.80 0.21
C HIS A 87 -25.89 -32.99 0.06
N ALA A 88 -26.26 -33.44 -1.13
CA ALA A 88 -27.58 -33.83 -1.60
C ALA A 88 -28.14 -35.08 -0.89
N GLU A 89 -29.47 -35.17 -0.71
CA GLU A 89 -30.34 -36.31 -1.05
C GLU A 89 -31.78 -35.76 -1.25
N SER A 90 -32.23 -35.63 -2.50
CA SER A 90 -33.20 -36.48 -3.23
C SER A 90 -34.69 -36.14 -2.98
N GLU A 91 -35.33 -35.69 -4.06
CA GLU A 91 -36.78 -35.67 -4.28
C GLU A 91 -37.41 -37.07 -4.07
N VAL A 92 -38.68 -37.14 -3.69
CA VAL A 92 -39.81 -37.43 -4.60
C VAL A 92 -41.09 -37.54 -3.77
N ILE A 93 -42.06 -36.73 -4.17
CA ILE A 93 -43.48 -36.82 -3.79
C ILE A 93 -44.11 -37.90 -4.68
N THR A 94 -44.73 -38.91 -4.08
CA THR A 94 -45.94 -39.59 -4.56
C THR A 94 -46.65 -40.21 -3.36
#